data_AF-A0A6N4WS29-F1
#
_entry.id   AF-A0A6N4WS29-F1
#
_cell.length_a   1.000
_cell.length_b   1.000
_cell.length_c   1.000
_cell.angle_alpha   90.00
_cell.angle_beta   90.00
_cell.angle_gamma   90.00
#
_symmetry.space_group_name_H-M   'P 1'
#
loop_
_entity.id
_entity.type
_entity.pdbx_description
1 polymer ?
#
loop_
_entity_poly.entity_id
_entity_poly.type
_entity_poly.pdbx_seq_one_letter_code
_entity_poly.pdbx_strand_id
1 'polypeptide(L)'
;MMIKSLLALTIGPLIAGAAQGATVVYQDSFDDDGIANNSGIGGGAANRTLAGHSWSDDGELSFNTSGTNFKNSAIAYSINSWQSDGGFELTVNYFTSSIGDTAANLLSFGLIRDDVDLATVAAADSSNPFARADLGVYSIGANVTNGQANQGLNFVNGTAGTLLDASGTNQQFIANSVTPVVIRIDADGSGGVDWTYSINGVTEATGNITTFDLDDSYRFAAYGQDDSFNRYISSVSLSTVPEPSSYALLAGLLGLSYVMIRRRQA
;
A
#
# COMPACT_ATOMS: atom_id res chain seq x y z
N MET A 1 32.30 48.86 -47.92
CA MET A 1 31.14 49.17 -47.04
C MET A 1 30.43 47.85 -46.77
N MET A 2 30.75 47.17 -45.66
CA MET A 2 30.24 45.83 -45.35
C MET A 2 29.28 45.92 -44.17
N ILE A 3 28.00 45.70 -44.45
CA ILE A 3 26.94 45.57 -43.44
C ILE A 3 27.10 44.18 -42.82
N LYS A 4 27.57 44.12 -41.57
CA LYS A 4 27.62 42.88 -40.79
C LYS A 4 26.23 42.58 -40.24
N SER A 5 25.57 41.59 -40.81
CA SER A 5 24.34 41.00 -40.30
C SER A 5 24.60 40.29 -38.96
N LEU A 6 23.89 40.71 -37.92
CA LEU A 6 23.88 40.03 -36.62
C LEU A 6 22.67 39.08 -36.59
N LEU A 7 22.91 37.79 -36.78
CA LEU A 7 21.90 36.75 -36.64
C LEU A 7 21.80 36.40 -35.15
N ALA A 8 20.74 36.87 -34.47
CA ALA A 8 20.46 36.52 -33.09
C ALA A 8 19.91 35.08 -33.05
N LEU A 9 20.75 34.13 -32.66
CA LEU A 9 20.37 32.73 -32.43
C LEU A 9 19.70 32.62 -31.05
N THR A 10 18.38 32.67 -31.00
CA THR A 10 17.60 32.33 -29.79
C THR A 10 17.67 30.82 -29.55
N ILE A 11 18.63 30.39 -28.72
CA ILE A 11 18.62 29.05 -28.12
C ILE A 11 17.68 29.12 -26.92
N GLY A 12 16.42 28.71 -27.10
CA GLY A 12 15.50 28.49 -25.99
C GLY A 12 15.83 27.14 -25.33
N PRO A 13 16.16 27.09 -24.03
CA PRO A 13 16.31 25.82 -23.34
C PRO A 13 14.91 25.27 -23.03
N LEU A 14 14.48 24.29 -23.81
CA LEU A 14 13.37 23.40 -23.48
C LEU A 14 13.86 22.43 -22.39
N ILE A 15 13.84 22.87 -21.13
CA ILE A 15 14.04 21.97 -19.98
C ILE A 15 12.65 21.50 -19.56
N ALA A 16 12.23 20.37 -20.14
CA ALA A 16 11.13 19.59 -19.59
C ALA A 16 11.63 18.99 -18.27
N GLY A 17 11.21 19.56 -17.14
CA GLY A 17 11.31 18.86 -15.87
C GLY A 17 10.45 17.61 -15.96
N ALA A 18 11.07 16.44 -16.05
CA ALA A 18 10.35 15.19 -15.93
C ALA A 18 9.83 15.10 -14.49
N ALA A 19 8.53 15.34 -14.31
CA ALA A 19 7.85 14.88 -13.11
C ALA A 19 8.10 13.37 -13.05
N GLN A 20 8.82 12.89 -12.03
CA GLN A 20 8.84 11.44 -11.79
C GLN A 20 7.40 11.06 -11.50
N GLY A 21 6.82 10.21 -12.33
CA GLY A 21 5.52 9.63 -12.07
C GLY A 21 5.63 8.63 -10.92
N ALA A 22 4.48 8.23 -10.37
CA ALA A 22 4.44 7.10 -9.46
C ALA A 22 5.15 5.90 -10.08
N THR A 23 6.05 5.27 -9.31
CA THR A 23 6.84 4.13 -9.78
C THR A 23 6.31 2.88 -9.09
N VAL A 24 5.91 1.88 -9.88
CA VAL A 24 5.53 0.57 -9.33
C VAL A 24 6.79 -0.10 -8.80
N VAL A 25 6.77 -0.44 -7.51
CA VAL A 25 7.90 -1.04 -6.80
C VAL A 25 7.65 -2.50 -6.44
N TYR A 26 6.39 -2.91 -6.39
CA TYR A 26 5.97 -4.30 -6.27
C TYR A 26 4.72 -4.53 -7.08
N GLN A 27 4.70 -5.62 -7.83
CA GLN A 27 3.53 -6.06 -8.55
C GLN A 27 3.56 -7.57 -8.64
N ASP A 28 2.43 -8.18 -8.31
CA ASP A 28 2.26 -9.62 -8.37
C ASP A 28 0.84 -9.94 -8.84
N SER A 29 0.73 -10.88 -9.78
CA SER A 29 -0.54 -11.41 -10.28
C SER A 29 -0.80 -12.84 -9.83
N PHE A 30 0.13 -13.43 -9.08
CA PHE A 30 0.06 -14.81 -8.57
C PHE A 30 -0.30 -15.80 -9.66
N ASP A 31 0.58 -16.01 -10.63
CA ASP A 31 0.28 -16.71 -11.89
C ASP A 31 0.60 -18.21 -11.85
N ASP A 32 0.47 -18.86 -10.69
CA ASP A 32 0.77 -20.28 -10.44
C ASP A 32 2.25 -20.62 -10.66
N ASP A 33 3.15 -19.65 -10.44
CA ASP A 33 4.61 -19.87 -10.47
C ASP A 33 5.20 -20.19 -9.08
N GLY A 34 4.35 -20.12 -8.05
CA GLY A 34 4.63 -20.44 -6.66
C GLY A 34 5.05 -19.21 -5.85
N ILE A 35 4.51 -19.05 -4.64
CA ILE A 35 4.54 -17.80 -3.85
C ILE A 35 5.91 -17.09 -3.73
N ALA A 36 7.03 -17.82 -3.73
CA ALA A 36 8.37 -17.23 -3.60
C ALA A 36 8.94 -16.71 -4.92
N ASN A 37 8.32 -17.08 -6.04
CA ASN A 37 8.60 -16.60 -7.36
C ASN A 37 7.64 -15.45 -7.67
N ASN A 38 8.12 -14.49 -8.44
CA ASN A 38 7.30 -13.44 -9.03
C ASN A 38 8.11 -12.96 -10.23
N SER A 39 7.59 -13.24 -11.43
CA SER A 39 8.20 -12.81 -12.69
C SER A 39 8.02 -11.30 -12.97
N GLY A 40 7.19 -10.62 -12.17
CA GLY A 40 6.91 -9.19 -12.19
C GLY A 40 7.93 -8.32 -11.47
N ILE A 41 7.45 -7.30 -10.77
CA ILE A 41 8.27 -6.25 -10.14
C ILE A 41 8.34 -6.51 -8.63
N GLY A 42 9.52 -6.35 -8.02
CA GLY A 42 9.66 -6.30 -6.56
C GLY A 42 9.88 -7.65 -5.87
N GLY A 43 10.07 -8.75 -6.62
CA GLY A 43 10.37 -10.08 -6.08
C GLY A 43 9.13 -10.81 -5.52
N GLY A 44 9.29 -12.06 -5.08
CA GLY A 44 8.18 -12.89 -4.62
C GLY A 44 7.66 -12.53 -3.22
N ALA A 45 6.77 -13.38 -2.72
CA ALA A 45 6.21 -13.32 -1.38
C ALA A 45 6.64 -14.53 -0.52
N ALA A 46 6.45 -14.41 0.78
CA ALA A 46 6.63 -15.48 1.75
C ALA A 46 5.30 -15.78 2.42
N ASN A 47 5.02 -17.05 2.67
CA ASN A 47 3.95 -17.48 3.56
C ASN A 47 4.51 -17.79 4.94
N ARG A 48 3.78 -17.39 5.97
CA ARG A 48 3.95 -17.85 7.33
C ARG A 48 2.64 -18.38 7.90
N THR A 49 2.65 -19.65 8.26
CA THR A 49 1.62 -20.26 9.11
C THR A 49 1.74 -19.74 10.54
N LEU A 50 0.69 -19.09 11.03
CA LEU A 50 0.58 -18.71 12.45
C LEU A 50 -0.12 -19.81 13.24
N ALA A 51 -1.17 -20.39 12.67
CA ALA A 51 -1.89 -21.53 13.24
C ALA A 51 -2.56 -22.33 12.13
N GLY A 52 -2.04 -23.51 11.77
CA GLY A 52 -2.72 -24.53 10.93
C GLY A 52 -3.13 -24.16 9.49
N HIS A 53 -3.07 -22.91 9.06
CA HIS A 53 -3.42 -22.45 7.71
C HIS A 53 -2.21 -21.86 7.00
N SER A 54 -2.33 -21.63 5.70
CA SER A 54 -1.23 -21.13 4.88
C SER A 54 -1.75 -20.40 3.66
N TRP A 55 -0.94 -19.51 3.13
CA TRP A 55 -1.11 -18.97 1.79
C TRP A 55 -0.33 -19.81 0.78
N SER A 56 -0.90 -19.98 -0.42
CA SER A 56 -0.22 -20.48 -1.60
C SER A 56 -0.46 -19.56 -2.78
N ASP A 57 0.37 -19.71 -3.81
CA ASP A 57 0.05 -19.23 -5.13
C ASP A 57 -0.41 -20.43 -5.96
N ASP A 58 -1.67 -20.42 -6.40
CA ASP A 58 -2.30 -21.43 -7.26
C ASP A 58 -3.01 -20.78 -8.47
N GLY A 59 -2.44 -19.68 -8.97
CA GLY A 59 -3.09 -18.79 -9.94
C GLY A 59 -3.77 -17.58 -9.28
N GLU A 60 -3.81 -17.58 -7.95
CA GLU A 60 -4.23 -16.52 -7.05
C GLU A 60 -3.41 -16.67 -5.75
N LEU A 61 -3.23 -15.61 -4.95
CA LEU A 61 -2.71 -15.75 -3.59
C LEU A 61 -3.84 -16.27 -2.70
N SER A 62 -3.97 -17.59 -2.61
CA SER A 62 -5.08 -18.29 -1.97
C SER A 62 -4.80 -18.63 -0.51
N PHE A 63 -5.76 -18.35 0.36
CA PHE A 63 -5.70 -18.76 1.76
C PHE A 63 -6.26 -20.17 1.92
N ASN A 64 -5.36 -21.12 2.16
CA ASN A 64 -5.71 -22.52 2.34
C ASN A 64 -6.15 -22.81 3.77
N THR A 65 -7.43 -23.11 3.93
CA THR A 65 -7.97 -23.63 5.17
C THR A 65 -7.73 -25.14 5.27
N SER A 66 -7.26 -25.59 6.43
CA SER A 66 -7.12 -27.00 6.76
C SER A 66 -7.75 -27.33 8.13
N GLY A 67 -8.74 -28.22 8.14
CA GLY A 67 -9.49 -28.56 9.35
C GLY A 67 -10.69 -27.63 9.61
N THR A 68 -11.15 -27.61 10.86
CA THR A 68 -12.41 -26.93 11.27
C THR A 68 -12.19 -25.92 12.40
N ASN A 69 -10.95 -25.46 12.59
CA ASN A 69 -10.64 -24.47 13.61
C ASN A 69 -10.59 -23.09 12.97
N PHE A 70 -11.68 -22.36 13.08
CA PHE A 70 -11.87 -21.03 12.53
C PHE A 70 -10.82 -19.99 13.00
N LYS A 71 -10.09 -20.29 14.08
CA LYS A 71 -9.02 -19.44 14.59
C LYS A 71 -7.67 -19.62 13.88
N ASN A 72 -7.53 -20.70 13.13
CA ASN A 72 -6.33 -20.95 12.35
C ASN A 72 -6.09 -19.80 11.37
N SER A 73 -4.83 -19.40 11.22
CA SER A 73 -4.45 -18.17 10.53
C SER A 73 -3.07 -18.26 9.90
N ALA A 74 -2.83 -17.39 8.92
CA ALA A 74 -1.55 -17.24 8.24
C ALA A 74 -1.38 -15.82 7.71
N ILE A 75 -0.12 -15.44 7.49
CA ILE A 75 0.25 -14.18 6.83
C ILE A 75 1.05 -14.50 5.58
N ALA A 76 0.74 -13.83 4.48
CA ALA A 76 1.61 -13.71 3.31
C ALA A 76 2.17 -12.29 3.26
N TYR A 77 3.41 -12.12 2.82
CA TYR A 77 4.04 -10.80 2.71
C TYR A 77 5.12 -10.76 1.64
N SER A 78 5.34 -9.61 1.03
CA SER A 78 6.41 -9.42 0.04
C SER A 78 7.78 -9.65 0.68
N ILE A 79 8.70 -10.34 -0.02
CA ILE A 79 10.06 -10.63 0.47
C ILE A 79 10.93 -9.37 0.49
N ASN A 80 10.64 -8.40 -0.37
CA ASN A 80 11.27 -7.09 -0.34
C ASN A 80 10.38 -6.05 0.34
N SER A 81 11.01 -4.95 0.72
CA SER A 81 10.43 -3.77 1.34
C SER A 81 10.86 -2.52 0.56
N TRP A 82 10.08 -1.45 0.67
CA TRP A 82 10.34 -0.19 -0.06
C TRP A 82 10.07 1.01 0.83
N GLN A 83 10.86 2.06 0.62
CA GLN A 83 10.73 3.35 1.29
C GLN A 83 10.32 4.41 0.25
N SER A 84 9.53 5.40 0.68
CA SER A 84 9.15 6.53 -0.17
C SER A 84 8.80 7.77 0.63
N ASP A 85 9.56 8.84 0.41
CA ASP A 85 9.36 10.14 1.08
C ASP A 85 8.03 10.80 0.74
N GLY A 86 7.47 10.54 -0.45
CA GLY A 86 6.18 11.09 -0.86
C GLY A 86 4.98 10.20 -0.51
N GLY A 87 5.22 8.95 -0.12
CA GLY A 87 4.19 7.99 0.30
C GLY A 87 3.97 6.82 -0.67
N PHE A 88 2.81 6.17 -0.56
CA PHE A 88 2.51 4.93 -1.28
C PHE A 88 1.09 4.90 -1.81
N GLU A 89 0.88 4.22 -2.94
CA GLU A 89 -0.43 3.78 -3.40
C GLU A 89 -0.40 2.25 -3.54
N LEU A 90 -1.19 1.57 -2.70
CA LEU A 90 -1.38 0.13 -2.69
C LEU A 90 -2.75 -0.21 -3.29
N THR A 91 -2.76 -0.98 -4.37
CA THR A 91 -3.95 -1.57 -4.96
C THR A 91 -3.95 -3.08 -4.73
N VAL A 92 -5.02 -3.60 -4.14
CA VAL A 92 -5.23 -5.04 -3.90
C VAL A 92 -6.56 -5.46 -4.48
N ASN A 93 -6.55 -6.45 -5.38
CA ASN A 93 -7.76 -7.08 -5.89
C ASN A 93 -8.04 -8.32 -5.05
N TYR A 94 -9.05 -8.26 -4.18
CA TYR A 94 -9.39 -9.35 -3.28
C TYR A 94 -10.68 -10.05 -3.70
N PHE A 95 -10.82 -11.30 -3.29
CA PHE A 95 -12.08 -12.01 -3.25
C PHE A 95 -12.30 -12.61 -1.87
N THR A 96 -13.54 -12.63 -1.41
CA THR A 96 -13.97 -13.45 -0.27
C THR A 96 -15.41 -13.93 -0.50
N SER A 97 -15.72 -15.18 -0.14
CA SER A 97 -17.08 -15.71 -0.25
C SER A 97 -18.05 -15.10 0.75
N SER A 98 -17.55 -14.48 1.82
CA SER A 98 -18.37 -13.86 2.86
C SER A 98 -17.61 -12.70 3.51
N ILE A 99 -18.34 -11.74 4.06
CA ILE A 99 -17.78 -10.67 4.90
C ILE A 99 -18.43 -10.64 6.29
N GLY A 100 -19.48 -11.42 6.54
CA GLY A 100 -20.38 -11.22 7.69
C GLY A 100 -20.35 -12.31 8.77
N ASP A 101 -19.26 -13.06 8.93
CA ASP A 101 -19.15 -14.04 10.02
C ASP A 101 -18.42 -13.46 11.23
N THR A 102 -19.08 -13.47 12.38
CA THR A 102 -18.63 -12.82 13.61
C THR A 102 -17.54 -13.56 14.36
N ALA A 103 -17.25 -14.82 14.02
CA ALA A 103 -16.21 -15.58 14.71
C ALA A 103 -14.89 -15.65 13.93
N ALA A 104 -14.94 -15.65 12.60
CA ALA A 104 -13.91 -16.34 11.85
C ALA A 104 -13.54 -15.80 10.49
N ASN A 105 -14.26 -14.84 9.91
CA ASN A 105 -14.05 -14.51 8.51
C ASN A 105 -13.25 -13.23 8.34
N LEU A 106 -11.94 -13.32 8.65
CA LEU A 106 -11.02 -12.21 8.50
C LEU A 106 -10.12 -12.42 7.28
N LEU A 107 -10.32 -11.56 6.29
CA LEU A 107 -9.31 -11.23 5.30
C LEU A 107 -8.83 -9.82 5.59
N SER A 108 -7.52 -9.62 5.63
CA SER A 108 -6.95 -8.30 5.87
C SER A 108 -5.69 -8.13 5.06
N PHE A 109 -5.40 -6.91 4.63
CA PHE A 109 -4.19 -6.64 3.85
C PHE A 109 -3.82 -5.16 3.93
N GLY A 110 -2.56 -4.86 3.65
CA GLY A 110 -2.05 -3.50 3.77
C GLY A 110 -0.54 -3.44 3.73
N LEU A 111 -0.01 -2.39 4.34
CA LEU A 111 1.41 -2.15 4.50
C LEU A 111 1.84 -2.44 5.94
N ILE A 112 2.95 -3.18 6.09
CA ILE A 112 3.60 -3.44 7.38
C ILE A 112 5.03 -2.95 7.30
N ARG A 113 5.49 -2.26 8.34
CA ARG A 113 6.88 -1.79 8.43
C ARG A 113 7.85 -2.97 8.47
N ASP A 114 8.99 -2.83 7.81
CA ASP A 114 10.00 -3.89 7.63
C ASP A 114 10.75 -4.27 8.91
N ASP A 115 10.78 -3.39 9.92
CA ASP A 115 11.40 -3.71 11.22
C ASP A 115 10.61 -4.76 12.02
N VAL A 116 9.37 -5.05 11.59
CA VAL A 116 8.55 -6.13 12.12
C VAL A 116 9.04 -7.44 11.52
N ASP A 117 9.65 -8.28 12.35
CA ASP A 117 9.97 -9.64 11.97
C ASP A 117 8.68 -10.48 11.87
N LEU A 118 8.07 -10.43 10.70
CA LEU A 118 6.90 -11.21 10.35
C LEU A 118 7.15 -12.72 10.39
N ALA A 119 8.40 -13.19 10.45
CA ALA A 119 8.74 -14.60 10.68
C ALA A 119 8.64 -15.01 12.15
N THR A 120 8.59 -14.05 13.09
CA THR A 120 8.53 -14.31 14.54
C THR A 120 7.37 -13.67 15.30
N VAL A 121 6.55 -12.80 14.68
CA VAL A 121 5.23 -12.34 15.24
C VAL A 121 4.50 -13.49 15.96
N ALA A 122 4.03 -13.27 17.19
CA ALA A 122 3.50 -14.35 18.02
C ALA A 122 2.48 -15.22 17.28
N ALA A 123 2.75 -16.53 17.25
CA ALA A 123 1.82 -17.53 16.73
C ALA A 123 0.70 -17.74 17.77
N ALA A 124 -0.26 -16.83 17.79
CA ALA A 124 -1.47 -16.93 18.60
C ALA A 124 -2.70 -16.83 17.70
N ASP A 125 -3.78 -17.49 18.13
CA ASP A 125 -5.10 -17.34 17.53
C ASP A 125 -5.43 -15.83 17.37
N SER A 126 -5.92 -15.45 16.19
CA SER A 126 -6.37 -14.07 15.90
C SER A 126 -5.26 -13.01 15.98
N SER A 127 -4.06 -13.29 15.46
CA SER A 127 -2.95 -12.33 15.40
C SER A 127 -2.98 -11.46 14.14
N ASN A 128 -4.10 -10.80 13.87
CA ASN A 128 -4.25 -9.90 12.73
C ASN A 128 -3.38 -8.63 12.93
N PRO A 129 -2.31 -8.43 12.12
CA PRO A 129 -1.39 -7.30 12.27
C PRO A 129 -2.03 -5.94 12.00
N PHE A 130 -3.19 -5.90 11.32
CA PHE A 130 -3.92 -4.68 10.97
C PHE A 130 -5.05 -4.37 11.97
N ALA A 131 -5.16 -5.12 13.06
CA ALA A 131 -6.23 -4.94 14.04
C ALA A 131 -5.75 -4.96 15.49
N ARG A 132 -4.51 -5.41 15.75
CA ARG A 132 -4.01 -5.70 17.09
C ARG A 132 -2.70 -4.99 17.40
N ALA A 133 -2.79 -4.05 18.34
CA ALA A 133 -1.65 -3.30 18.84
C ALA A 133 -0.69 -4.11 19.71
N ASP A 134 -1.20 -5.14 20.40
CA ASP A 134 -0.42 -5.96 21.33
C ASP A 134 0.57 -6.90 20.63
N LEU A 135 0.56 -6.94 19.30
CA LEU A 135 1.54 -7.65 18.49
C LEU A 135 2.84 -6.85 18.28
N GLY A 136 2.89 -5.58 18.67
CA GLY A 136 4.07 -4.72 18.46
C GLY A 136 4.29 -4.35 16.99
N VAL A 137 3.27 -4.48 16.15
CA VAL A 137 3.36 -4.28 14.69
C VAL A 137 3.06 -2.82 14.34
N TYR A 138 3.84 -2.26 13.42
CA TYR A 138 3.55 -0.98 12.79
C TYR A 138 2.94 -1.21 11.39
N SER A 139 1.67 -0.86 11.19
CA SER A 139 0.92 -1.21 9.98
C SER A 139 -0.24 -0.26 9.67
N ILE A 140 -0.65 -0.24 8.41
CA ILE A 140 -1.91 0.33 7.95
C ILE A 140 -2.55 -0.65 6.97
N GLY A 141 -3.83 -0.95 7.13
CA GLY A 141 -4.49 -1.94 6.28
C GLY A 141 -6.00 -1.97 6.39
N ALA A 142 -6.61 -2.62 5.40
CA ALA A 142 -8.03 -2.85 5.33
C ALA A 142 -8.37 -4.23 5.95
N ASN A 143 -9.38 -4.26 6.80
CA ASN A 143 -9.96 -5.47 7.36
C ASN A 143 -11.31 -5.73 6.68
N VAL A 144 -11.31 -6.68 5.73
CA VAL A 144 -12.47 -7.06 4.91
C VAL A 144 -13.39 -7.97 5.73
N THR A 145 -14.30 -7.33 6.47
CA THR A 145 -15.31 -8.00 7.30
C THR A 145 -16.54 -7.10 7.41
N ASN A 146 -17.54 -7.49 8.19
CA ASN A 146 -18.80 -6.75 8.37
C ASN A 146 -19.29 -6.96 9.80
N GLY A 147 -19.49 -5.86 10.53
CA GLY A 147 -20.02 -5.86 11.89
C GLY A 147 -19.00 -6.15 13.00
N GLN A 148 -17.70 -6.17 12.67
CA GLN A 148 -16.62 -6.30 13.65
C GLN A 148 -16.08 -4.95 14.10
N ALA A 149 -15.53 -4.89 15.32
CA ALA A 149 -14.97 -3.66 15.90
C ALA A 149 -13.82 -3.05 15.09
N ASN A 150 -13.16 -3.84 14.23
CA ASN A 150 -12.03 -3.42 13.40
C ASN A 150 -12.34 -3.50 11.90
N GLN A 151 -13.60 -3.56 11.50
CA GLN A 151 -13.99 -3.50 10.08
C GLN A 151 -13.46 -2.22 9.43
N GLY A 152 -12.92 -2.30 8.20
CA GLY A 152 -12.50 -1.12 7.44
C GLY A 152 -11.01 -0.80 7.57
N LEU A 153 -10.64 0.48 7.43
CA LEU A 153 -9.24 0.90 7.44
C LEU A 153 -8.74 1.13 8.86
N ASN A 154 -7.62 0.50 9.19
CA ASN A 154 -7.02 0.54 10.52
C ASN A 154 -5.55 0.94 10.43
N PHE A 155 -5.06 1.59 11.48
CA PHE A 155 -3.65 1.92 11.67
C PHE A 155 -3.17 1.43 13.03
N VAL A 156 -2.05 0.73 13.04
CA VAL A 156 -1.38 0.24 14.26
C VAL A 156 0.01 0.84 14.30
N ASN A 157 0.37 1.51 15.39
CA ASN A 157 1.65 2.23 15.50
C ASN A 157 2.71 1.48 16.34
N GLY A 158 2.57 0.16 16.49
CA GLY A 158 3.39 -0.68 17.37
C GLY A 158 2.96 -0.69 18.84
N THR A 159 2.08 0.21 19.29
CA THR A 159 1.62 0.27 20.69
C THR A 159 0.12 0.47 20.87
N ALA A 160 -0.53 1.10 19.90
CA ALA A 160 -1.96 1.35 19.85
C ALA A 160 -2.50 1.07 18.45
N GLY A 161 -3.78 0.70 18.40
CA GLY A 161 -4.54 0.49 17.16
C GLY A 161 -5.66 1.52 17.09
N THR A 162 -5.83 2.12 15.92
CA THR A 162 -6.84 3.12 15.63
C THR A 162 -7.65 2.67 14.43
N LEU A 163 -8.97 2.58 14.61
CA LEU A 163 -9.89 2.45 13.50
C LEU A 163 -10.00 3.81 12.81
N LEU A 164 -9.45 3.92 11.60
CA LEU A 164 -9.46 5.15 10.81
C LEU A 164 -10.81 5.37 10.12
N ASP A 165 -11.39 4.27 9.61
CA ASP A 165 -12.71 4.25 9.00
C ASP A 165 -13.35 2.86 9.16
N ALA A 166 -14.63 2.82 9.55
CA ALA A 166 -15.37 1.57 9.76
C ALA A 166 -15.87 0.93 8.45
N SER A 167 -15.78 1.66 7.35
CA SER A 167 -16.31 1.34 6.02
C SER A 167 -17.84 1.11 5.95
N GLY A 168 -18.42 1.36 4.78
CA GLY A 168 -19.86 1.28 4.55
C GLY A 168 -20.61 2.61 4.65
N THR A 169 -19.90 3.73 4.77
CA THR A 169 -20.48 5.09 4.66
C THR A 169 -20.82 5.40 3.21
N ASN A 170 -19.88 5.21 2.28
CA ASN A 170 -20.07 5.45 0.85
C ASN A 170 -20.10 4.14 0.04
N GLN A 171 -19.31 3.16 0.44
CA GLN A 171 -19.16 1.85 -0.16
C GLN A 171 -18.78 0.82 0.90
N GLN A 172 -19.44 -0.33 0.86
CA GLN A 172 -19.11 -1.49 1.69
C GLN A 172 -18.24 -2.49 0.91
N PHE A 173 -17.45 -3.29 1.63
CA PHE A 173 -16.81 -4.49 1.10
C PHE A 173 -17.82 -5.42 0.40
N ILE A 174 -17.36 -6.15 -0.60
CA ILE A 174 -18.21 -6.95 -1.48
C ILE A 174 -17.76 -8.41 -1.38
N ALA A 175 -18.69 -9.28 -0.99
CA ALA A 175 -18.48 -10.73 -1.04
C ALA A 175 -18.82 -11.27 -2.44
N ASN A 176 -18.24 -12.43 -2.79
CA ASN A 176 -18.48 -13.16 -4.03
C ASN A 176 -18.17 -12.37 -5.31
N SER A 177 -17.23 -11.42 -5.24
CA SER A 177 -16.75 -10.65 -6.38
C SER A 177 -15.30 -10.22 -6.16
N VAL A 178 -14.48 -10.29 -7.21
CA VAL A 178 -13.15 -9.69 -7.18
C VAL A 178 -13.30 -8.18 -7.11
N THR A 179 -12.81 -7.58 -6.03
CA THR A 179 -13.05 -6.19 -5.71
C THR A 179 -11.73 -5.47 -5.46
N PRO A 180 -11.44 -4.36 -6.17
CA PRO A 180 -10.25 -3.58 -5.89
C PRO A 180 -10.44 -2.76 -4.61
N VAL A 181 -9.40 -2.76 -3.80
CA VAL A 181 -9.16 -1.80 -2.72
C VAL A 181 -7.93 -0.99 -3.09
N VAL A 182 -8.04 0.34 -3.00
CA VAL A 182 -6.88 1.23 -3.12
C VAL A 182 -6.69 1.99 -1.83
N ILE A 183 -5.55 1.78 -1.17
CA ILE A 183 -5.08 2.56 -0.02
C ILE A 183 -3.98 3.47 -0.54
N ARG A 184 -4.17 4.78 -0.37
CA ARG A 184 -3.21 5.80 -0.76
C ARG A 184 -2.79 6.59 0.47
N ILE A 185 -1.50 6.83 0.57
CA ILE A 185 -0.82 7.54 1.65
C ILE A 185 0.09 8.57 0.97
N ASP A 186 -0.13 9.84 1.24
CA ASP A 186 0.67 10.95 0.71
C ASP A 186 1.31 11.70 1.88
N ALA A 187 2.58 12.10 1.75
CA ALA A 187 3.22 12.95 2.74
C ALA A 187 2.44 14.27 2.91
N ASP A 188 2.12 14.65 4.16
CA ASP A 188 1.38 15.88 4.45
C ASP A 188 2.27 17.15 4.52
N GLY A 189 3.58 16.97 4.37
CA GLY A 189 4.59 18.02 4.46
C GLY A 189 4.84 18.56 5.89
N SER A 190 4.23 17.95 6.90
CA SER A 190 4.28 18.33 8.33
C SER A 190 4.79 17.20 9.23
N GLY A 191 5.25 16.09 8.67
CA GLY A 191 5.76 14.92 9.39
C GLY A 191 4.72 13.83 9.65
N GLY A 192 3.55 13.92 9.01
CA GLY A 192 2.54 12.88 8.96
C GLY A 192 2.17 12.54 7.52
N VAL A 193 1.01 11.91 7.36
CA VAL A 193 0.46 11.55 6.05
C VAL A 193 -1.02 11.83 5.96
N ASP A 194 -1.45 12.27 4.79
CA ASP A 194 -2.84 12.20 4.38
C ASP A 194 -3.11 10.84 3.77
N TRP A 195 -4.24 10.23 4.11
CA TRP A 195 -4.64 8.94 3.57
C TRP A 195 -5.99 9.03 2.87
N THR A 196 -6.12 8.21 1.83
CA THR A 196 -7.35 7.96 1.09
C THR A 196 -7.55 6.47 0.97
N TYR A 197 -8.78 6.02 1.14
CA TYR A 197 -9.13 4.62 0.94
C TYR A 197 -10.38 4.52 0.05
N SER A 198 -10.32 3.66 -0.97
CA SER A 198 -11.43 3.40 -1.88
C SER A 198 -11.72 1.92 -2.04
N ILE A 199 -12.98 1.61 -2.27
CA ILE A 199 -13.49 0.26 -2.54
C ILE A 199 -14.20 0.32 -3.88
N ASN A 200 -13.82 -0.57 -4.80
CA ASN A 200 -14.44 -0.67 -6.12
C ASN A 200 -14.47 0.66 -6.90
N GLY A 201 -13.41 1.46 -6.78
CA GLY A 201 -13.30 2.78 -7.43
C GLY A 201 -14.10 3.91 -6.78
N VAL A 202 -14.81 3.65 -5.67
CA VAL A 202 -15.51 4.66 -4.88
C VAL A 202 -14.66 5.01 -3.66
N THR A 203 -14.26 6.27 -3.51
CA THR A 203 -13.60 6.76 -2.30
C THR A 203 -14.53 6.55 -1.11
N GLU A 204 -14.09 5.71 -0.17
CA GLU A 204 -14.84 5.43 1.04
C GLU A 204 -14.58 6.51 2.08
N ALA A 205 -13.31 6.76 2.39
CA ALA A 205 -12.92 7.71 3.42
C ALA A 205 -11.55 8.34 3.12
N THR A 206 -11.32 9.48 3.76
CA THR A 206 -10.04 10.20 3.76
C THR A 206 -9.74 10.67 5.17
N GLY A 207 -8.47 10.87 5.50
CA GLY A 207 -8.07 11.46 6.77
C GLY A 207 -6.59 11.76 6.84
N ASN A 208 -6.09 11.98 8.05
CA ASN A 208 -4.69 12.27 8.33
C ASN A 208 -4.19 11.41 9.50
N ILE A 209 -2.94 10.99 9.44
CA ILE A 209 -2.20 10.36 10.53
C ILE A 209 -0.98 11.23 10.80
N THR A 210 -0.96 11.91 11.94
CA THR A 210 0.08 12.90 12.28
C THR A 210 1.45 12.31 12.60
N THR A 211 1.56 10.98 12.69
CA THR A 211 2.79 10.30 13.14
C THR A 211 3.17 9.13 12.23
N PHE A 212 2.76 9.14 10.95
CA PHE A 212 3.14 8.07 10.04
C PHE A 212 4.57 8.25 9.54
N ASP A 213 5.44 7.28 9.81
CA ASP A 213 6.86 7.35 9.47
C ASP A 213 7.13 6.93 8.01
N LEU A 214 7.45 7.89 7.14
CA LEU A 214 7.82 7.61 5.74
C LEU A 214 9.33 7.37 5.55
N ASP A 215 10.16 7.57 6.57
CA ASP A 215 11.59 7.27 6.51
C ASP A 215 11.86 5.75 6.58
N ASP A 216 10.86 4.99 7.03
CA ASP A 216 10.90 3.54 7.12
C ASP A 216 10.51 2.81 5.81
N SER A 217 10.96 1.56 5.70
CA SER A 217 10.57 0.68 4.59
C SER A 217 9.32 -0.14 4.94
N TYR A 218 8.46 -0.37 3.96
CA TYR A 218 7.20 -1.08 4.10
C TYR A 218 7.11 -2.26 3.14
N ARG A 219 6.42 -3.32 3.59
CA ARG A 219 6.08 -4.52 2.82
C ARG A 219 4.59 -4.54 2.56
N PHE A 220 4.20 -5.12 1.44
CA PHE A 220 2.84 -5.62 1.31
C PHE A 220 2.66 -6.83 2.24
N ALA A 221 1.52 -6.93 2.92
CA ALA A 221 1.14 -8.12 3.65
C ALA A 221 -0.37 -8.40 3.57
N ALA A 222 -0.72 -9.67 3.61
CA ALA A 222 -2.07 -10.19 3.68
C ALA A 222 -2.20 -11.16 4.86
N TYR A 223 -3.27 -11.05 5.63
CA TYR A 223 -3.62 -11.91 6.76
C TYR A 223 -4.94 -12.61 6.46
N GLY A 224 -4.98 -13.90 6.74
CA GLY A 224 -6.17 -14.72 6.64
C GLY A 224 -6.40 -15.48 7.94
N GLN A 225 -7.65 -15.57 8.36
CA GLN A 225 -8.13 -16.44 9.43
C GLN A 225 -9.55 -16.85 9.10
N ASP A 226 -9.86 -18.15 9.11
CA ASP A 226 -11.18 -18.79 9.01
C ASP A 226 -11.04 -20.30 8.82
N ASP A 227 -12.13 -21.08 8.80
CA ASP A 227 -12.13 -22.52 8.48
C ASP A 227 -12.93 -22.95 7.23
N SER A 228 -13.77 -22.09 6.64
CA SER A 228 -14.83 -22.57 5.73
C SER A 228 -15.12 -21.72 4.49
N PHE A 229 -14.63 -20.48 4.40
CA PHE A 229 -14.88 -19.60 3.25
C PHE A 229 -13.63 -19.35 2.39
N ASN A 230 -13.81 -19.44 1.07
CA ASN A 230 -12.76 -19.12 0.10
C ASN A 230 -12.41 -17.63 0.17
N ARG A 231 -11.11 -17.34 0.12
CA ARG A 231 -10.56 -15.99 -0.02
C ARG A 231 -9.22 -16.05 -0.72
N TYR A 232 -8.97 -15.04 -1.51
CA TYR A 232 -7.71 -14.91 -2.20
C TYR A 232 -7.47 -13.46 -2.60
N ILE A 233 -6.23 -13.18 -2.98
CA ILE A 233 -5.84 -11.93 -3.63
C ILE A 233 -5.42 -12.30 -5.05
N SER A 234 -6.14 -11.76 -6.05
CA SER A 234 -5.87 -12.06 -7.45
C SER A 234 -4.78 -11.17 -8.05
N SER A 235 -4.48 -10.04 -7.41
CA SER A 235 -3.30 -9.24 -7.72
C SER A 235 -3.06 -8.15 -6.69
N VAL A 236 -1.81 -7.72 -6.64
CA VAL A 236 -1.34 -6.60 -5.84
C VAL A 236 -0.43 -5.70 -6.69
N SER A 237 -0.55 -4.39 -6.48
CA SER A 237 0.36 -3.39 -7.03
C SER A 237 0.65 -2.35 -5.97
N LEU A 238 1.93 -2.13 -5.67
CA LEU A 238 2.41 -1.09 -4.79
C LEU A 238 3.26 -0.13 -5.60
N SER A 239 2.93 1.16 -5.53
CA SER A 239 3.70 2.22 -6.16
C SER A 239 4.09 3.30 -5.16
N THR A 240 5.22 3.95 -5.41
CA THR A 240 5.69 5.08 -4.63
C THR A 240 5.07 6.37 -5.13
N VAL A 241 4.68 7.25 -4.22
CA VAL A 241 4.24 8.61 -4.53
C VAL A 241 5.47 9.53 -4.51
N PRO A 242 5.72 10.32 -5.57
CA PRO A 242 6.81 11.30 -5.57
C PRO A 242 6.57 12.43 -4.57
N GLU A 243 7.63 12.97 -3.98
CA GLU A 243 7.51 14.14 -3.09
C GLU A 243 6.86 15.35 -3.79
N PRO A 244 5.90 16.03 -3.14
CA PRO A 244 5.19 17.16 -3.74
C PRO A 244 6.06 18.43 -3.96
N SER A 245 7.22 18.55 -3.31
CA SER A 245 7.96 19.84 -3.21
C SER A 245 9.27 19.93 -3.99
N SER A 246 10.00 18.85 -4.19
CA SER A 246 11.36 18.92 -4.77
C SER A 246 11.35 19.43 -6.22
N TYR A 247 10.31 19.10 -6.98
CA TYR A 247 10.17 19.55 -8.37
C TYR A 247 9.65 20.98 -8.51
N ALA A 248 8.67 21.37 -7.68
CA ALA A 248 8.15 22.73 -7.68
C ALA A 248 9.23 23.73 -7.25
N LEU A 249 10.05 23.37 -6.26
CA LEU A 249 11.13 24.20 -5.78
C LEU A 249 12.28 24.28 -6.79
N LEU A 250 12.67 23.16 -7.43
CA LEU A 250 13.67 23.17 -8.49
C LEU A 250 13.21 23.97 -9.70
N ALA A 251 11.97 23.79 -10.15
CA ALA A 251 11.39 24.58 -11.23
C ALA A 251 11.33 26.07 -10.86
N GLY A 252 10.98 26.41 -9.61
CA GLY A 252 10.99 27.77 -9.09
C GLY A 252 12.39 28.40 -9.09
N LEU A 253 13.41 27.69 -8.59
CA LEU A 253 14.80 28.16 -8.58
C LEU A 253 15.38 28.32 -10.00
N LEU A 254 15.04 27.41 -10.92
CA LEU A 254 15.44 27.51 -12.32
C LEU A 254 14.72 28.68 -13.02
N GLY A 255 13.43 28.89 -12.74
CA GLY A 255 12.70 30.06 -13.20
C GLY A 255 13.31 31.37 -12.69
N LEU A 256 13.66 31.45 -11.41
CA LEU A 256 14.31 32.61 -10.81
C LEU A 256 15.69 32.89 -11.40
N SER A 257 16.53 31.86 -11.54
CA SER A 257 17.88 32.00 -12.12
C SER A 257 17.82 32.44 -13.58
N TYR A 258 16.87 31.93 -14.37
CA TYR A 258 16.62 32.41 -15.74
C TYR A 258 16.25 33.89 -15.78
N VAL A 259 15.33 34.34 -14.92
CA VAL A 259 14.94 35.76 -14.82
C VAL A 259 16.14 36.63 -14.44
N MET A 260 16.98 36.18 -13.52
CA MET A 260 18.19 36.91 -13.10
C MET A 260 19.23 37.03 -14.22
N ILE A 261 19.44 35.97 -15.01
CA ILE A 261 20.35 36.00 -16.17
C ILE A 261 19.82 36.95 -17.24
N ARG A 262 18.53 36.88 -17.56
CA ARG A 262 17.91 37.76 -18.55
C ARG A 262 18.00 39.24 -18.15
N ARG A 263 17.82 39.55 -16.86
CA ARG A 263 17.95 40.92 -16.34
C ARG A 263 19.36 41.49 -16.40
N ARG A 264 20.41 40.66 -16.43
CA ARG A 264 21.80 41.14 -16.56
C ARG A 264 22.22 41.42 -18.00
N GLN A 265 21.45 40.95 -18.97
CA GLN A 265 21.73 41.12 -20.40
C GLN A 265 20.95 42.27 -21.05
N ALA A 266 20.00 42.87 -20.33
CA ALA A 266 19.26 44.07 -20.74
C ALA A 266 19.84 45.31 -20.06
#